data_AF-A0A941QCJ9-F1
#
_entry.id   AF-A0A941QCJ9-F1
#
_cell.length_a   1.000
_cell.length_b   1.000
_cell.length_c   1.000
_cell.angle_alpha   90.00
_cell.angle_beta   90.00
_cell.angle_gamma   90.00
#
_symmetry.space_group_name_H-M   'P 1'
#
loop_
_entity.id
_entity.type
_entity.pdbx_description
1 polymer ?
#
loop_
_entity_poly.entity_id
_entity_poly.type
_entity_poly.pdbx_seq_one_letter_code
_entity_poly.pdbx_strand_id
1 'polypeptide(L)'
;MKIKTLIFPALLASVLAACATPPKNSADTAYNVNSARTHSSAPAPDWSSLRTKLAGALRNVAGIEIGEAGADGLRLQIPVADGFASGSVEVRAPLARTLDALAPTLASEPGAAVQVVGHTDSQGSEMYNLQLSIARAEAVAEYLRNRGIALARLSADGRGEADPLTSNATEAGRARNRRVEIILRPMP
;
A
#
# COMPACT_ATOMS: atom_id res chain seq x y z
N MET A 1 43.01 55.50 0.72
CA MET A 1 42.80 56.37 1.89
C MET A 1 42.23 55.52 3.02
N LYS A 2 43.02 55.30 4.09
CA LYS A 2 42.67 55.02 5.52
C LYS A 2 41.63 53.90 5.78
N ILE A 3 42.02 52.69 6.19
CA ILE A 3 42.34 52.24 7.57
C ILE A 3 41.22 52.57 8.58
N LYS A 4 40.59 51.52 9.15
CA LYS A 4 40.38 51.43 10.61
C LYS A 4 40.01 50.00 11.06
N THR A 5 41.07 49.33 11.50
CA THR A 5 41.10 48.23 12.47
C THR A 5 40.37 48.62 13.76
N LEU A 6 39.66 47.68 14.39
CA LEU A 6 39.33 47.76 15.81
C LEU A 6 39.57 46.40 16.47
N ILE A 7 40.46 46.46 17.45
CA ILE A 7 41.00 45.42 18.31
C ILE A 7 40.17 45.43 19.60
N PHE A 8 39.87 44.25 20.16
CA PHE A 8 39.52 44.10 21.57
C PHE A 8 40.46 43.05 22.21
N PRO A 9 41.04 43.31 23.40
CA PRO A 9 42.14 42.53 23.96
C PRO A 9 41.70 41.39 24.89
N ALA A 10 42.70 40.55 25.17
CA ALA A 10 42.71 39.28 25.89
C ALA A 10 42.46 39.33 27.41
N LEU A 11 42.08 38.17 27.97
CA LEU A 11 42.41 37.69 29.33
C LEU A 11 42.38 36.14 29.30
N LEU A 12 43.51 35.45 29.14
CA LEU A 12 44.48 34.97 30.15
C LEU A 12 43.88 34.11 31.27
N ALA A 13 44.10 32.79 31.21
CA ALA A 13 44.31 31.94 32.38
C ALA A 13 45.07 30.66 31.99
N SER A 14 46.30 30.56 32.48
CA SER A 14 47.22 29.43 32.38
C SER A 14 46.89 28.37 33.43
N VAL A 15 46.84 27.07 33.09
CA VAL A 15 47.02 26.00 34.09
C VAL A 15 47.71 24.77 33.46
N LEU A 16 48.92 24.54 33.96
CA LEU A 16 49.70 23.31 34.18
C LEU A 16 49.74 22.17 33.14
N ALA A 17 50.98 21.89 32.72
CA ALA A 17 51.43 20.57 32.29
C ALA A 17 51.47 19.59 33.48
N ALA A 18 50.99 18.37 33.27
CA ALA A 18 51.30 17.21 34.10
C ALA A 18 51.47 15.97 33.20
N CYS A 19 52.66 15.36 33.28
CA CYS A 19 52.96 14.06 32.67
C CYS A 19 52.20 12.94 33.40
N ALA A 20 51.56 12.03 32.67
CA ALA A 20 51.16 10.73 33.21
C ALA A 20 51.17 9.66 32.11
N THR A 21 51.78 8.51 32.44
CA THR A 21 52.03 7.32 31.64
C THR A 21 50.76 6.61 31.14
N PRO A 22 50.82 5.83 30.03
CA PRO A 22 49.68 5.08 29.53
C PRO A 22 49.40 3.82 30.37
N PRO A 23 48.16 3.56 30.80
CA PRO A 23 47.80 2.26 31.33
C PRO A 23 47.62 1.25 30.19
N LYS A 24 48.41 0.18 30.20
CA LYS A 24 47.97 -1.12 29.70
C LYS A 24 47.09 -1.73 30.78
N ASN A 25 45.80 -1.94 30.50
CA ASN A 25 45.06 -3.06 31.05
C ASN A 25 43.81 -3.35 30.22
N SER A 26 43.80 -4.56 29.69
CA SER A 26 42.66 -5.28 29.17
C SER A 26 41.57 -5.36 30.23
N ALA A 27 40.37 -4.94 29.88
CA ALA A 27 39.16 -5.36 30.55
C ALA A 27 38.06 -5.42 29.49
N ASP A 28 37.76 -6.64 29.10
CA ASP A 28 36.58 -7.02 28.32
C ASP A 28 35.36 -6.26 28.84
N THR A 29 34.87 -5.32 28.04
CA THR A 29 33.46 -4.94 28.10
C THR A 29 32.88 -5.29 26.75
N ALA A 30 32.37 -6.51 26.68
CA ALA A 30 31.59 -7.01 25.56
C ALA A 30 30.57 -5.96 25.16
N TYR A 31 30.74 -5.40 23.96
CA TYR A 31 29.66 -4.72 23.26
C TYR A 31 28.58 -5.78 23.06
N ASN A 32 27.55 -5.75 23.89
CA ASN A 32 26.40 -6.64 23.74
C ASN A 32 25.66 -6.22 22.45
N VAL A 33 25.99 -6.89 21.35
CA VAL A 33 25.36 -6.73 20.04
C VAL A 33 23.92 -7.28 19.97
N ASN A 34 23.34 -7.75 21.09
CA ASN A 34 21.93 -8.14 21.15
C ASN A 34 20.99 -6.95 21.33
N SER A 35 21.33 -5.80 20.75
CA SER A 35 20.36 -4.76 20.39
C SER A 35 20.00 -4.86 18.90
N ALA A 36 19.97 -6.08 18.36
CA ALA A 36 19.19 -6.35 17.16
C ALA A 36 17.74 -6.10 17.53
N ARG A 37 17.28 -4.89 17.18
CA ARG A 37 15.87 -4.51 17.21
C ARG A 37 15.08 -5.67 16.62
N THR A 38 14.36 -6.38 17.48
CA THR A 38 13.13 -7.04 17.08
C THR A 38 12.22 -5.90 16.61
N HIS A 39 12.38 -5.49 15.34
CA HIS A 39 11.26 -4.92 14.62
C HIS A 39 10.24 -6.05 14.64
N SER A 40 9.36 -6.03 15.64
CA SER A 40 8.17 -6.84 15.69
C SER A 40 7.36 -6.37 14.50
N SER A 41 7.65 -6.91 13.31
CA SER A 41 6.72 -6.89 12.18
C SER A 41 5.39 -7.30 12.78
N ALA A 42 4.35 -6.50 12.55
CA ALA A 42 3.01 -6.89 12.98
C ALA A 42 2.79 -8.35 12.56
N PRO A 43 2.25 -9.21 13.44
CA PRO A 43 2.02 -10.61 13.09
C PRO A 43 1.25 -10.64 11.78
N ALA A 44 1.68 -11.52 10.86
CA ALA A 44 1.05 -11.65 9.55
C ALA A 44 -0.47 -11.82 9.71
N PRO A 45 -1.30 -11.18 8.87
CA PRO A 45 -2.74 -11.32 8.96
C PRO A 45 -3.18 -12.79 8.91
N ASP A 46 -4.20 -13.14 9.69
CA ASP A 46 -4.88 -14.43 9.54
C ASP A 46 -5.73 -14.42 8.26
N TRP A 47 -5.12 -14.86 7.16
CA TRP A 47 -5.76 -14.88 5.84
C TRP A 47 -7.02 -15.76 5.79
N SER A 48 -7.06 -16.84 6.57
CA SER A 48 -8.23 -17.73 6.61
C SER A 48 -9.42 -17.04 7.25
N SER A 49 -9.22 -16.46 8.43
CA SER A 49 -10.26 -15.69 9.13
C SER A 49 -10.70 -14.48 8.32
N LEU A 50 -9.75 -13.75 7.72
CA LEU A 50 -10.05 -12.61 6.87
C LEU A 50 -10.88 -13.00 5.65
N ARG A 51 -10.54 -14.10 4.97
CA ARG A 51 -11.33 -14.64 3.86
C ARG A 51 -12.76 -14.94 4.29
N THR A 52 -12.96 -15.57 5.46
CA THR A 52 -14.30 -15.85 6.00
C THR A 52 -15.08 -14.57 6.28
N LYS A 53 -14.46 -13.55 6.89
CA LYS A 53 -15.10 -12.25 7.15
C LYS A 53 -15.52 -11.57 5.84
N LEU A 54 -14.63 -11.52 4.85
CA LEU A 54 -14.90 -10.93 3.53
C LEU A 54 -16.02 -11.66 2.80
N ALA A 55 -16.01 -12.99 2.80
CA ALA A 55 -17.09 -13.79 2.21
C ALA A 55 -18.44 -13.52 2.89
N GLY A 56 -18.46 -13.38 4.22
CA GLY A 56 -19.67 -13.03 4.97
C GLY A 56 -20.19 -11.62 4.68
N ALA A 57 -19.28 -10.65 4.54
CA ALA A 57 -19.59 -9.27 4.19
C ALA A 57 -20.17 -9.15 2.77
N LEU A 58 -19.65 -9.95 1.83
CA LEU A 58 -20.03 -9.95 0.42
C LEU A 58 -21.16 -10.92 0.06
N ARG A 59 -21.77 -11.63 1.01
CA ARG A 59 -22.78 -12.67 0.73
C ARG A 59 -23.98 -12.20 -0.12
N ASN A 60 -24.28 -10.90 -0.10
CA ASN A 60 -25.38 -10.28 -0.85
C ASN A 60 -24.90 -9.52 -2.09
N VAL A 61 -23.62 -9.64 -2.45
CA VAL A 61 -22.99 -8.99 -3.59
C VAL A 61 -22.57 -10.07 -4.58
N ALA A 62 -23.20 -10.09 -5.74
CA ALA A 62 -22.96 -11.10 -6.75
C ALA A 62 -21.66 -10.84 -7.54
N GLY A 63 -21.07 -11.92 -8.04
CA GLY A 63 -20.00 -11.86 -9.05
C GLY A 63 -18.61 -11.54 -8.53
N ILE A 64 -18.41 -11.44 -7.21
CA ILE A 64 -17.07 -11.24 -6.62
C ILE A 64 -16.43 -12.59 -6.34
N GLU A 65 -15.22 -12.78 -6.83
CA GLU A 65 -14.41 -13.97 -6.59
C GLU A 65 -13.31 -13.65 -5.57
N ILE A 66 -13.16 -14.48 -4.53
CA ILE A 66 -12.07 -14.37 -3.54
C ILE A 66 -11.13 -15.55 -3.70
N GLY A 67 -9.88 -15.29 -4.05
CA GLY A 67 -8.82 -16.28 -4.20
C GLY A 67 -7.52 -15.86 -3.51
N GLU A 68 -6.47 -16.64 -3.73
CA GLU A 68 -5.15 -16.39 -3.17
C GLU A 68 -4.36 -15.38 -4.01
N ALA A 69 -3.49 -14.62 -3.35
CA ALA A 69 -2.55 -13.68 -3.99
C ALA A 69 -1.09 -14.09 -3.72
N GLY A 70 -0.71 -15.27 -4.22
CA GLY A 70 0.60 -15.87 -3.91
C GLY A 70 0.54 -16.69 -2.62
N ALA A 71 1.68 -16.85 -1.94
CA ALA A 71 1.75 -17.63 -0.70
C ALA A 71 1.09 -16.93 0.50
N ASP A 72 1.15 -15.59 0.54
CA ASP A 72 0.73 -14.79 1.69
C ASP A 72 -0.13 -13.60 1.24
N GLY A 73 -1.36 -13.86 0.83
CA GLY A 73 -2.28 -12.78 0.50
C GLY A 73 -3.60 -13.24 -0.11
N LEU A 74 -4.55 -12.33 -0.18
CA LEU A 74 -5.87 -12.57 -0.79
C LEU A 74 -6.07 -11.65 -1.99
N ARG A 75 -6.77 -12.14 -3.01
CA ARG A 75 -7.21 -11.38 -4.18
C ARG A 75 -8.72 -11.42 -4.29
N LEU A 76 -9.33 -10.25 -4.31
CA LEU A 76 -10.74 -10.07 -4.62
C LEU A 76 -10.86 -9.55 -6.03
N GLN A 77 -11.57 -10.27 -6.90
CA GLN A 77 -11.86 -9.84 -8.26
C GLN A 77 -13.28 -9.25 -8.28
N ILE A 78 -13.37 -7.96 -8.56
CA ILE A 78 -14.62 -7.20 -8.49
C ILE A 78 -14.98 -6.76 -9.91
N PRO A 79 -16.07 -7.29 -10.51
CA PRO A 79 -16.57 -6.79 -11.78
C PRO A 79 -16.97 -5.32 -11.67
N VAL A 80 -16.60 -4.50 -12.66
CA VAL A 80 -16.90 -3.06 -12.64
C VAL A 80 -17.74 -2.57 -13.81
N ALA A 81 -18.33 -3.47 -14.59
CA ALA A 81 -19.20 -3.12 -15.72
C ALA A 81 -20.35 -2.17 -15.32
N ASP A 82 -20.97 -2.38 -14.14
CA ASP A 82 -22.01 -1.50 -13.58
C ASP A 82 -21.46 -0.51 -12.53
N GLY A 83 -20.16 -0.61 -12.24
CA GLY A 83 -19.46 0.19 -11.24
C GLY A 83 -19.01 1.56 -11.74
N PHE A 84 -18.81 1.68 -13.06
CA PHE A 84 -18.41 2.92 -13.74
C PHE A 84 -19.23 3.09 -15.02
N ALA A 85 -19.49 4.34 -15.43
CA ALA A 85 -19.94 4.60 -16.79
C ALA A 85 -18.77 4.41 -17.78
N SER A 86 -19.09 4.29 -19.08
CA SER A 86 -18.06 4.21 -20.13
C SER A 86 -17.13 5.43 -20.08
N GLY A 87 -15.82 5.20 -20.09
CA GLY A 87 -14.79 6.25 -19.97
C GLY A 87 -14.79 7.04 -18.66
N SER A 88 -15.62 6.66 -17.67
CA SER A 88 -15.74 7.35 -16.40
C SER A 88 -14.95 6.65 -15.29
N VAL A 89 -14.53 7.46 -14.32
CA VAL A 89 -13.88 7.08 -13.05
C VAL A 89 -14.80 7.33 -11.85
N GLU A 90 -16.03 7.79 -12.08
CA GLU A 90 -17.01 8.02 -11.02
C GLU A 90 -17.56 6.69 -10.49
N VAL A 91 -17.32 6.42 -9.21
CA VAL A 91 -17.81 5.21 -8.54
C VAL A 91 -19.34 5.29 -8.40
N ARG A 92 -20.05 4.40 -9.11
CA ARG A 92 -21.51 4.32 -9.10
C ARG A 92 -22.02 3.45 -7.94
N ALA A 93 -23.32 3.58 -7.66
CA ALA A 93 -24.00 2.89 -6.55
C ALA A 93 -23.72 1.36 -6.46
N PRO A 94 -23.65 0.57 -7.56
CA PRO A 94 -23.32 -0.85 -7.45
C PRO A 94 -21.93 -1.12 -6.86
N LEU A 95 -20.90 -0.42 -7.35
CA LEU A 95 -19.54 -0.56 -6.84
C LEU A 95 -19.40 0.06 -5.45
N ALA A 96 -20.04 1.21 -5.20
CA ALA A 96 -20.11 1.85 -3.90
C ALA A 96 -20.58 0.88 -2.81
N ARG A 97 -21.69 0.16 -3.04
CA ARG A 97 -22.21 -0.85 -2.11
C ARG A 97 -21.22 -1.98 -1.83
N THR A 98 -20.52 -2.44 -2.86
CA THR A 98 -19.46 -3.45 -2.71
C THR A 98 -18.33 -2.94 -1.82
N LEU A 99 -17.82 -1.73 -2.11
CA LEU A 99 -16.72 -1.14 -1.35
C LEU A 99 -17.14 -0.80 0.09
N ASP A 100 -18.38 -0.39 0.31
CA ASP A 100 -18.95 -0.16 1.64
C ASP A 100 -19.07 -1.46 2.45
N ALA A 101 -19.38 -2.59 1.80
CA ALA A 101 -19.40 -3.89 2.46
C ALA A 101 -17.98 -4.37 2.84
N LEU A 102 -16.97 -4.05 2.02
CA LEU A 102 -15.58 -4.45 2.25
C LEU A 102 -14.88 -3.60 3.33
N ALA A 103 -15.14 -2.30 3.34
CA ALA A 103 -14.35 -1.35 4.11
C ALA A 103 -14.25 -1.65 5.61
N PRO A 104 -15.32 -2.07 6.33
CA PRO A 104 -15.23 -2.40 7.75
C PRO A 104 -14.25 -3.55 8.03
N THR A 105 -14.28 -4.60 7.21
CA THR A 105 -13.37 -5.73 7.35
C THR A 105 -11.93 -5.32 7.05
N LEU A 106 -11.70 -4.55 5.99
CA LEU A 106 -10.36 -4.03 5.65
C LEU A 106 -9.80 -3.08 6.71
N ALA A 107 -10.66 -2.24 7.31
CA ALA A 107 -10.29 -1.35 8.40
C ALA A 107 -9.91 -2.12 9.68
N SER A 108 -10.58 -3.24 9.96
CA SER A 108 -10.29 -4.09 11.12
C SER A 108 -8.98 -4.88 11.05
N GLU A 109 -8.30 -4.89 9.89
CA GLU A 109 -7.06 -5.65 9.67
C GLU A 109 -5.87 -4.71 9.34
N PRO A 110 -5.34 -3.94 10.30
CA PRO A 110 -4.29 -2.95 10.04
C PRO A 110 -2.96 -3.54 9.55
N GLY A 111 -2.73 -4.84 9.76
CA GLY A 111 -1.55 -5.57 9.28
C GLY A 111 -1.58 -5.91 7.79
N ALA A 112 -2.68 -5.62 7.08
CA ALA A 112 -2.81 -5.88 5.66
C ALA A 112 -2.69 -4.58 4.83
N ALA A 113 -1.74 -4.56 3.90
CA ALA A 113 -1.69 -3.63 2.79
C ALA A 113 -2.83 -3.92 1.80
N VAL A 114 -3.37 -2.88 1.18
CA VAL A 114 -4.48 -2.92 0.22
C VAL A 114 -3.99 -2.32 -1.09
N GLN A 115 -3.70 -3.19 -2.06
CA GLN A 115 -3.36 -2.79 -3.43
C GLN A 115 -4.59 -2.91 -4.31
N VAL A 116 -4.94 -1.83 -4.99
CA VAL A 116 -6.04 -1.79 -5.95
C VAL A 116 -5.46 -1.82 -7.36
N VAL A 117 -5.88 -2.78 -8.19
CA VAL A 117 -5.39 -2.93 -9.57
C VAL A 117 -6.56 -2.83 -10.54
N GLY A 118 -6.53 -1.85 -11.44
CA GLY A 118 -7.55 -1.68 -12.47
C GLY A 118 -7.22 -2.47 -13.73
N HIS A 119 -8.24 -3.05 -14.36
CA HIS A 119 -8.16 -3.68 -15.69
C HIS A 119 -9.31 -3.23 -16.60
N THR A 120 -9.05 -3.21 -17.90
CA THR A 120 -10.03 -2.98 -18.96
C THR A 120 -10.19 -4.23 -19.82
N ASP A 121 -11.14 -4.18 -20.76
CA ASP A 121 -11.10 -5.08 -21.92
C ASP A 121 -10.16 -4.52 -22.99
N SER A 122 -10.10 -5.20 -24.15
CA SER A 122 -9.24 -4.81 -25.28
C SER A 122 -9.92 -3.85 -26.27
N GLN A 123 -10.96 -3.12 -25.87
CA GLN A 123 -11.57 -2.09 -26.73
C GLN A 123 -10.89 -0.74 -26.49
N GLY A 124 -10.58 -0.02 -27.57
CA GLY A 124 -9.84 1.24 -27.51
C GLY A 124 -8.32 1.05 -27.67
N SER A 125 -7.57 2.12 -27.48
CA SER A 125 -6.10 2.06 -27.56
C SER A 125 -5.50 1.60 -26.23
N GLU A 126 -4.41 0.84 -26.28
CA GLU A 126 -3.64 0.39 -25.10
C GLU A 126 -3.34 1.52 -24.10
N MET A 127 -2.82 2.66 -24.58
CA MET A 127 -2.49 3.81 -23.73
C MET A 127 -3.71 4.40 -23.02
N TYR A 128 -4.84 4.52 -23.71
CA TYR A 128 -6.09 4.96 -23.10
C TYR A 128 -6.59 3.97 -22.05
N ASN A 129 -6.52 2.67 -22.36
CA ASN A 129 -6.91 1.61 -21.45
C ASN A 129 -6.05 1.60 -20.19
N LEU A 130 -4.74 1.77 -20.34
CA LEU A 130 -3.82 1.91 -19.22
C LEU A 130 -4.20 3.11 -18.34
N GLN A 131 -4.35 4.31 -18.91
CA GLN A 131 -4.73 5.52 -18.17
C GLN A 131 -6.08 5.37 -17.46
N LEU A 132 -7.09 4.82 -18.14
CA LEU A 132 -8.41 4.60 -17.56
C LEU A 132 -8.36 3.60 -16.41
N SER A 133 -7.56 2.54 -16.54
CA SER A 133 -7.41 1.52 -15.50
C SER A 133 -6.74 2.08 -14.24
N ILE A 134 -5.69 2.90 -14.39
CA ILE A 134 -5.01 3.60 -13.29
C ILE A 134 -6.00 4.52 -12.57
N ALA A 135 -6.67 5.40 -13.32
CA ALA A 135 -7.57 6.38 -12.74
C ALA A 135 -8.77 5.74 -12.00
N ARG A 136 -9.26 4.59 -12.49
CA ARG A 136 -10.29 3.81 -11.77
C ARG A 136 -9.76 3.16 -10.50
N ALA A 137 -8.53 2.64 -10.52
CA ALA A 137 -7.91 2.09 -9.31
C ALA A 137 -7.69 3.17 -8.26
N GLU A 138 -7.25 4.37 -8.67
CA GLU A 138 -7.12 5.54 -7.81
C GLU A 138 -8.47 5.95 -7.21
N ALA A 139 -9.52 6.02 -8.02
CA ALA A 139 -10.88 6.34 -7.54
C ALA A 139 -11.38 5.33 -6.49
N VAL A 140 -11.11 4.04 -6.67
CA VAL A 140 -11.46 3.00 -5.69
C VAL A 140 -10.62 3.11 -4.42
N ALA A 141 -9.31 3.32 -4.54
CA ALA A 141 -8.43 3.52 -3.39
C ALA A 141 -8.84 4.75 -2.57
N GLU A 142 -9.17 5.85 -3.24
CA GLU A 142 -9.67 7.08 -2.63
C GLU A 142 -11.03 6.86 -1.95
N TYR A 143 -11.94 6.12 -2.59
CA TYR A 143 -13.21 5.74 -1.99
C TYR A 143 -13.01 4.97 -0.68
N LEU A 144 -12.11 3.98 -0.68
CA LEU A 144 -11.75 3.17 0.49
C LEU A 144 -11.04 3.99 1.58
N ARG A 145 -10.17 4.94 1.20
CA ARG A 145 -9.54 5.88 2.13
C ARG A 145 -10.60 6.67 2.90
N ASN A 146 -11.63 7.15 2.21
CA ASN A 146 -12.73 7.90 2.80
C ASN A 146 -13.62 7.04 3.72
N ARG A 147 -13.48 5.71 3.71
CA ARG A 147 -14.09 4.79 4.70
C ARG A 147 -13.16 4.42 5.86
N GLY A 148 -12.03 5.10 6.00
CA GLY A 148 -11.14 4.96 7.16
C GLY A 148 -9.98 3.99 6.98
N ILE A 149 -9.71 3.52 5.76
CA ILE A 149 -8.46 2.79 5.49
C ILE A 149 -7.32 3.81 5.39
N ALA A 150 -6.27 3.60 6.18
CA ALA A 150 -5.13 4.51 6.24
C ALA A 150 -4.42 4.62 4.88
N LEU A 151 -4.05 5.84 4.48
CA LEU A 151 -3.37 6.10 3.21
C LEU A 151 -2.08 5.27 3.06
N ALA A 152 -1.32 5.09 4.15
CA ALA A 152 -0.09 4.29 4.15
C ALA A 152 -0.30 2.81 3.81
N ARG A 153 -1.54 2.31 3.88
CA ARG A 153 -1.90 0.94 3.52
C ARG A 153 -2.43 0.83 2.08
N LEU A 154 -2.69 1.95 1.40
CA LEU A 154 -3.35 1.97 0.10
C LEU A 154 -2.33 2.20 -1.01
N SER A 155 -2.49 1.44 -2.09
CA SER A 155 -1.81 1.70 -3.37
C SER A 155 -2.79 1.45 -4.51
N ALA A 156 -2.58 2.14 -5.62
CA ALA A 156 -3.35 1.98 -6.84
C ALA A 156 -2.40 1.75 -8.02
N ASP A 157 -2.77 0.81 -8.89
CA ASP A 157 -2.06 0.47 -10.12
C ASP A 157 -3.07 0.16 -11.23
N GLY A 158 -2.66 0.25 -12.49
CA GLY A 158 -3.49 -0.07 -13.63
C GLY A 158 -2.74 -0.92 -14.64
N ARG A 159 -3.42 -1.92 -15.19
CA ARG A 159 -2.87 -2.87 -16.15
C ARG A 159 -3.43 -2.70 -17.56
N GLY A 160 -4.37 -1.77 -17.75
CA GLY A 160 -5.12 -1.65 -19.00
C GLY A 160 -5.73 -2.99 -19.40
N GLU A 161 -5.51 -3.39 -20.64
CA GLU A 161 -5.98 -4.67 -21.20
C GLU A 161 -5.03 -5.85 -20.95
N ALA A 162 -3.88 -5.62 -20.29
CA ALA A 162 -2.95 -6.67 -19.94
C ALA A 162 -3.53 -7.62 -18.88
N ASP A 163 -3.00 -8.85 -18.87
CA ASP A 163 -3.41 -9.92 -17.96
C ASP A 163 -4.93 -10.18 -17.98
N PRO A 164 -5.51 -10.51 -19.15
CA PRO A 164 -6.94 -10.79 -19.26
C PRO A 164 -7.28 -12.10 -18.53
N LEU A 165 -8.39 -12.12 -17.80
CA LEU A 165 -8.90 -13.35 -17.16
C LEU A 165 -9.43 -14.35 -18.19
N THR A 166 -9.95 -13.83 -19.30
CA THR A 166 -10.58 -14.63 -20.34
C THR A 166 -10.48 -13.94 -21.69
N SER A 167 -10.90 -14.63 -22.75
CA SER A 167 -10.84 -14.10 -24.11
C SER A 167 -11.65 -12.81 -24.26
N ASN A 168 -11.08 -11.81 -24.94
CA ASN A 168 -11.77 -10.56 -25.32
C ASN A 168 -12.69 -10.73 -26.55
N ALA A 169 -12.75 -11.93 -27.14
CA ALA A 169 -13.52 -12.19 -28.35
C ALA A 169 -15.04 -12.06 -28.15
N THR A 170 -15.55 -12.28 -26.93
CA THR A 170 -16.98 -12.22 -26.62
C THR A 170 -17.29 -11.08 -25.65
N GLU A 171 -18.53 -10.54 -25.70
CA GLU A 171 -18.93 -9.50 -24.75
C GLU A 171 -18.91 -10.00 -23.31
N ALA A 172 -19.32 -11.25 -23.08
CA ALA A 172 -19.23 -11.87 -21.76
C ALA A 172 -17.78 -11.93 -21.25
N GLY A 173 -16.83 -12.26 -22.14
CA GLY A 173 -15.42 -12.29 -21.79
C GLY A 173 -14.85 -10.91 -21.47
N ARG A 174 -15.16 -9.91 -22.30
CA ARG A 174 -14.80 -8.50 -22.04
C ARG A 174 -15.38 -7.99 -20.73
N ALA A 175 -16.64 -8.29 -20.43
CA ALA A 175 -17.28 -7.91 -19.18
C ALA A 175 -16.54 -8.44 -17.94
N ARG A 176 -15.99 -9.67 -18.01
CA ARG A 176 -15.15 -10.22 -16.93
C ARG A 176 -13.77 -9.57 -16.85
N ASN A 177 -13.19 -9.18 -17.98
CA ASN A 177 -11.89 -8.50 -18.01
C ASN A 177 -11.98 -7.06 -17.44
N ARG A 178 -13.13 -6.38 -17.62
CA ARG A 178 -13.47 -5.10 -16.98
C ARG A 178 -13.70 -5.28 -15.48
N ARG A 179 -12.61 -5.27 -14.72
CA ARG A 179 -12.61 -5.52 -13.27
C ARG A 179 -11.65 -4.59 -12.53
N VAL A 180 -11.83 -4.54 -11.23
CA VAL A 180 -10.83 -4.07 -10.28
C VAL A 180 -10.48 -5.25 -9.40
N GLU A 181 -9.19 -5.41 -9.13
CA GLU A 181 -8.70 -6.38 -8.16
C GLU A 181 -8.27 -5.65 -6.88
N ILE A 182 -8.71 -6.15 -5.74
CA ILE A 182 -8.20 -5.73 -4.44
C ILE A 182 -7.31 -6.86 -3.92
N ILE A 183 -6.03 -6.56 -3.81
CA ILE A 183 -4.99 -7.50 -3.37
C ILE A 183 -4.57 -7.11 -1.96
N LEU A 184 -4.71 -8.06 -1.04
CA LEU A 184 -4.32 -7.93 0.36
C LEU A 184 -3.00 -8.67 0.57
N ARG A 185 -2.01 -7.99 1.16
CA ARG A 185 -0.69 -8.55 1.48
C ARG A 185 -0.24 -8.12 2.88
N PRO A 186 0.71 -8.82 3.51
CA PRO A 186 1.29 -8.34 4.75
C PRO A 186 1.88 -6.94 4.56
N MET A 187 1.67 -6.06 5.54
CA MET A 187 2.41 -4.80 5.60
C MET A 187 3.92 -5.10 5.74
N PRO A 188 4.79 -4.40 4.99
CA PRO A 188 6.24 -4.58 5.07
C PRO A 188 6.83 -4.09 6.39
#